data_AF-A0AB34QLF4-F1
#
_entry.id   AF-A0AB34QLF4-F1
#
_cell.length_a   1.000
_cell.length_b   1.000
_cell.length_c   1.000
_cell.angle_alpha   90.00
_cell.angle_beta   90.00
_cell.angle_gamma   90.00
#
_symmetry.space_group_name_H-M   'P 1'
#
loop_
_entity.id
_entity.type
_entity.pdbx_description
1 polymer ?
#
loop_
_entity_poly.entity_id
_entity_poly.type
_entity_poly.pdbx_seq_one_letter_code
_entity_poly.pdbx_strand_id
1 'polypeptide(L)' 'MNSDIISGKWTQLKGKAQAKWGDLTDDDFKVAEGNAEYLQGKLQERYGWDRDRAQTEVRAFEKSLRDDT' A
#
# COMPACT_ATOMS: atom_id res chain seq x y z
N MET A 1 -15.15 1.53 -12.85
CA MET A 1 -14.96 2.46 -11.72
C MET A 1 -14.37 1.64 -10.57
N ASN A 2 -13.05 1.57 -10.46
CA ASN A 2 -12.42 1.04 -9.24
C ASN A 2 -12.09 2.27 -8.39
N SER A 3 -12.84 2.45 -7.30
CA SER A 3 -12.47 3.43 -6.30
C SER A 3 -11.21 2.90 -5.61
N ASP A 4 -10.10 3.61 -5.72
CA ASP A 4 -8.85 3.22 -5.05
C ASP A 4 -9.01 3.47 -3.54
N ILE A 5 -9.35 2.40 -2.81
CA ILE A 5 -9.56 2.44 -1.36
C ILE A 5 -8.29 2.85 -0.63
N ILE A 6 -7.13 2.50 -1.19
CA ILE A 6 -5.83 2.89 -0.61
C ILE A 6 -5.69 4.40 -0.67
N SER A 7 -6.11 5.03 -1.78
CA SER A 7 -6.09 6.49 -1.87
C SER A 7 -7.03 7.17 -0.87
N GLY A 8 -8.27 6.69 -0.76
CA GLY A 8 -9.25 7.26 0.18
C GLY A 8 -8.91 7.06 1.66
N LYS A 9 -8.18 6.00 2.01
CA LYS A 9 -7.79 5.66 3.39
C LYS A 9 -6.29 5.85 3.67
N TRP A 10 -5.55 6.56 2.80
CA TRP A 10 -4.08 6.60 2.80
C TRP A 10 -3.44 6.87 4.17
N THR A 11 -3.89 7.93 4.84
CA THR A 11 -3.38 8.31 6.17
C THR A 11 -3.74 7.27 7.25
N GLN A 12 -4.88 6.60 7.12
CA GLN A 12 -5.39 5.63 8.10
C GLN A 12 -4.73 4.25 7.94
N LEU A 13 -4.39 3.86 6.71
CA LEU A 13 -3.82 2.54 6.41
C LEU A 13 -2.32 2.44 6.65
N LYS A 14 -1.63 3.58 6.84
CA LYS A 14 -0.18 3.64 7.08
C LYS A 14 0.30 2.64 8.13
N GLY A 15 -0.33 2.64 9.32
CA GLY A 15 0.06 1.70 10.39
C GLY A 15 -0.16 0.23 10.02
N LYS A 16 -1.28 -0.08 9.33
CA LYS A 16 -1.56 -1.43 8.82
C LYS A 16 -0.54 -1.86 7.76
N ALA A 17 -0.14 -0.93 6.89
CA ALA A 17 0.86 -1.18 5.86
C ALA A 17 2.25 -1.40 6.46
N GLN A 18 2.68 -0.59 7.44
CA GLN A 18 3.95 -0.80 8.15
C GLN A 18 3.96 -2.11 8.95
N ALA A 19 2.82 -2.49 9.55
CA ALA A 19 2.70 -3.78 10.24
C ALA A 19 2.80 -4.98 9.28
N LYS A 20 2.25 -4.84 8.06
CA LYS A 20 2.33 -5.87 7.01
C LYS A 20 3.72 -5.93 6.36
N TRP A 21 4.32 -4.77 6.12
CA TRP A 21 5.59 -4.60 5.43
C TRP A 21 6.53 -3.78 6.30
N GLY A 22 7.31 -4.46 7.15
CA GLY A 22 8.17 -3.83 8.15
C GLY A 22 9.31 -2.95 7.61
N ASP A 23 9.64 -3.04 6.31
CA ASP A 23 10.65 -2.17 5.67
C ASP A 23 10.04 -0.86 5.16
N LEU A 24 8.70 -0.76 5.14
CA LEU A 24 8.03 0.51 4.91
C LEU A 24 8.11 1.37 6.16
N THR A 25 8.47 2.62 5.98
CA THR A 25 8.70 3.59 7.05
C THR A 25 7.72 4.76 6.94
N ASP A 26 7.69 5.58 7.99
CA ASP A 26 6.88 6.80 8.00
C ASP A 26 7.19 7.72 6.82
N ASP A 27 8.43 7.74 6.34
CA ASP A 27 8.90 8.51 5.19
C ASP A 27 8.22 8.09 3.88
N ASP A 28 7.97 6.79 3.69
CA ASP A 28 7.28 6.28 2.50
C ASP A 28 5.81 6.72 2.47
N PHE A 29 5.23 7.11 3.61
CA PHE A 29 3.86 7.62 3.73
C PHE A 29 3.79 9.14 3.93
N LYS A 30 4.90 9.89 3.81
CA LYS A 30 4.89 11.36 3.93
C LYS A 30 4.19 12.07 2.77
N VAL A 31 3.95 11.38 1.65
CA VAL A 31 3.20 11.94 0.53
C VAL A 31 1.76 12.24 0.95
N ALA A 32 1.28 13.44 0.60
CA ALA A 32 -0.05 13.91 0.97
C ALA A 32 -1.17 13.03 0.37
N GLU A 33 -0.93 12.50 -0.83
CA GLU A 33 -1.81 11.57 -1.52
C GLU A 33 -1.00 10.38 -2.02
N GLY A 34 -1.31 9.19 -1.51
CA GLY A 34 -0.83 7.93 -2.06
C GLY A 34 -1.96 7.16 -2.72
N ASN A 35 -1.60 6.13 -3.47
CA ASN A 35 -2.54 5.26 -4.17
C ASN A 35 -1.92 3.85 -4.29
N ALA A 36 -2.67 2.91 -4.87
CA ALA A 36 -2.20 1.54 -5.04
C ALA A 36 -0.90 1.45 -5.86
N GLU A 37 -0.76 2.25 -6.92
CA GLU A 37 0.45 2.26 -7.77
C GLU A 37 1.68 2.80 -7.05
N TYR A 38 1.51 3.85 -6.23
CA TYR A 38 2.57 4.41 -5.41
C TYR A 38 3.07 3.39 -4.38
N LEU A 39 2.14 2.74 -3.67
CA LEU A 39 2.49 1.69 -2.72
C LEU A 39 3.20 0.52 -3.42
N GLN A 40 2.73 0.13 -4.61
CA GLN A 40 3.39 -0.87 -5.44
C GLN A 40 4.82 -0.44 -5.82
N GLY A 41 5.04 0.83 -6.19
CA GLY A 41 6.36 1.38 -6.46
C GLY A 41 7.29 1.26 -5.26
N LYS A 42 6.80 1.66 -4.08
CA LYS A 42 7.56 1.57 -2.83
C LYS A 42 7.93 0.14 -2.46
N LEU A 43 7.03 -0.82 -2.68
CA LEU A 43 7.33 -2.23 -2.44
C LEU A 43 8.42 -2.76 -3.38
N GLN A 44 8.41 -2.35 -4.65
CA GLN A 44 9.50 -2.68 -5.58
C GLN A 44 10.83 -2.06 -5.13
N GLU A 45 10.84 -0.79 -4.72
CA GLU A 45 12.05 -0.08 -4.27
C GLU A 45 12.63 -0.66 -2.98
N ARG A 46 11.79 -0.94 -1.97
CA ARG A 46 12.23 -1.40 -0.64
C ARG A 46 12.62 -2.88 -0.62
N TYR A 47 11.84 -3.71 -1.31
CA TYR A 47 12.00 -5.16 -1.25
C TYR A 47 12.62 -5.79 -2.51
N GLY A 48 12.86 -5.00 -3.57
CA GLY A 48 13.36 -5.52 -4.84
C GLY A 48 12.38 -6.46 -5.55
N TRP A 49 11.08 -6.35 -5.26
CA TRP A 49 10.07 -7.22 -5.87
C TRP A 49 9.80 -6.85 -7.32
N ASP A 50 9.48 -7.85 -8.13
CA ASP A 50 8.93 -7.62 -9.45
C ASP A 50 7.50 -7.07 -9.38
N ARG A 51 7.08 -6.45 -10.50
CA ARG A 51 5.77 -5.80 -10.65
C ARG A 51 4.61 -6.69 -10.24
N ASP A 52 4.59 -7.95 -10.70
CA ASP A 52 3.50 -8.90 -10.42
C ASP A 52 3.39 -9.23 -8.93
N ARG A 53 4.53 -9.40 -8.24
CA ARG A 53 4.56 -9.67 -6.81
C ARG A 53 4.07 -8.48 -6.01
N ALA A 54 4.59 -7.29 -6.31
CA ALA A 54 4.16 -6.06 -5.64
C ALA A 54 2.67 -5.78 -5.89
N GLN A 55 2.18 -5.98 -7.12
CA GLN A 55 0.77 -5.82 -7.44
C GLN A 55 -0.11 -6.81 -6.67
N THR A 56 0.30 -8.07 -6.57
CA THR A 56 -0.44 -9.10 -5.82
C THR A 56 -0.56 -8.72 -4.35
N GLU A 57 0.54 -8.25 -3.76
CA GLU A 57 0.57 -7.83 -2.36
C GLU A 57 -0.30 -6.61 -2.08
N VAL A 58 -0.28 -5.61 -2.97
CA VAL A 58 -1.13 -4.42 -2.88
C VAL A 58 -2.61 -4.80 -3.01
N ARG A 59 -2.98 -5.68 -3.95
CA ARG A 59 -4.36 -6.16 -4.11
C ARG A 59 -4.84 -6.94 -2.89
N ALA A 60 -4.00 -7.80 -2.33
CA ALA A 60 -4.32 -8.54 -1.12
C ALA A 60 -4.53 -7.58 0.08
N PHE A 61 -3.70 -6.55 0.18
CA PHE A 61 -3.85 -5.51 1.19
C PHE A 61 -5.14 -4.70 0.99
N GLU A 62 -5.42 -4.24 -0.23
CA GLU A 62 -6.66 -3.53 -0.56
C GLU A 62 -7.90 -4.36 -0.20
N LYS A 63 -7.88 -5.67 -0.48
CA LYS A 63 -8.95 -6.59 -0.08
C LYS A 63 -9.13 -6.63 1.44
N SER A 64 -8.03 -6.75 2.20
CA SER A 64 -8.09 -6.74 3.67
C SER A 64 -8.70 -5.45 4.23
N LEU A 65 -8.54 -4.31 3.56
CA LEU A 65 -9.15 -3.03 3.95
C LEU A 65 -10.65 -2.95 3.67
N ARG A 66 -11.17 -3.79 2.76
CA ARG A 66 -12.61 -3.90 2.47
C ARG A 66 -13.31 -4.75 3.53
N ASP A 67 -12.70 -5.87 3.91
CA ASP A 67 -13.25 -6.80 4.91
C ASP A 67 -13.22 -6.24 6.35
N ASP A 68 -12.46 -5.17 6.59
CA ASP A 68 -12.37 -4.45 7.88
C ASP A 68 -13.48 -3.37 8.05
N THR A 69 -14.37 -3.19 7.07
CA THR A 69 -15.44 -2.16 7.06
C THR A 69 -16.80 -2.78 7.31
#